data_AF-Q25651-F1
#
_entry.id   AF-Q25651-F1
#
_cell.length_a   1.000
_cell.length_b   1.000
_cell.length_c   1.000
_cell.angle_alpha   90.00
_cell.angle_beta   90.00
_cell.angle_gamma   90.00
#
_symmetry.space_group_name_H-M   'P 1'
#
loop_
_entity.id
_entity.type
_entity.pdbx_description
1 polymer ?
#
loop_
_entity_poly.entity_id
_entity_poly.type
_entity_poly.pdbx_seq_one_letter_code
_entity_poly.pdbx_strand_id
1 'polypeptide(L)' 'FKISNSVELARLWGVRKSNPIMNFDKLSRALRY' A
#
# COMPACT_ATOMS: atom_id res chain seq x y z
N PHE A 1 14.91 -0.17 3.44
CA PHE A 1 14.56 -0.03 2.01
C PHE A 1 13.87 1.31 1.80
N LYS A 2 13.85 1.85 0.57
CA LYS A 2 13.14 3.09 0.24
C LYS A 2 12.06 2.79 -0.79
N ILE A 3 10.87 3.35 -0.60
CA ILE A 3 9.78 3.25 -1.56
C ILE A 3 9.84 4.49 -2.46
N SER A 4 10.07 4.29 -3.76
CA SER A 4 10.14 5.37 -4.75
C SER A 4 8.75 5.83 -5.21
N ASN A 5 7.83 4.89 -5.40
CA ASN A 5 6.44 5.17 -5.78
C ASN A 5 5.48 4.50 -4.79
N SER A 6 5.08 5.25 -3.78
CA SER A 6 4.20 4.83 -2.70
C SER A 6 2.77 4.56 -3.16
N VAL A 7 2.28 5.34 -4.14
CA VAL A 7 0.92 5.24 -4.68
C VAL A 7 0.75 3.92 -5.43
N GLU A 8 1.68 3.60 -6.31
CA GLU A 8 1.61 2.37 -7.10
C GLU A 8 1.76 1.12 -6.23
N LEU A 9 2.66 1.15 -5.24
CA LEU A 9 2.79 0.08 -4.26
C LEU A 9 1.46 -0.20 -3.55
N ALA A 10 0.79 0.85 -3.07
CA ALA A 10 -0.50 0.73 -2.39
C ALA A 10 -1.59 0.21 -3.32
N ARG A 11 -1.62 0.65 -4.58
CA ARG A 11 -2.58 0.15 -5.58
C ARG A 11 -2.39 -1.34 -5.84
N LEU A 12 -1.15 -1.77 -6.09
CA LEU A 12 -0.82 -3.18 -6.32
C LEU A 12 -1.16 -4.05 -5.10
N TRP A 13 -0.88 -3.54 -3.91
CA TRP A 13 -1.25 -4.22 -2.66
C TRP A 13 -2.78 -4.34 -2.52
N GLY A 14 -3.52 -3.28 -2.85
CA GLY A 14 -4.98 -3.29 -2.88
C GLY A 14 -5.54 -4.33 -3.83
N VAL A 15 -5.02 -4.40 -5.06
CA VAL A 15 -5.39 -5.44 -6.04
C VAL A 15 -5.11 -6.84 -5.50
N ARG A 16 -3.93 -7.07 -4.90
CA ARG A 16 -3.55 -8.38 -4.36
C ARG A 16 -4.44 -8.85 -3.20
N LYS A 17 -4.98 -7.94 -2.42
CA LYS A 17 -5.85 -8.23 -1.26
C LYS A 17 -7.35 -8.04 -1.56
N SER A 18 -7.72 -7.82 -2.83
CA SER A 18 -9.09 -7.46 -3.23
C SER A 18 -9.67 -6.29 -2.45
N ASN A 19 -8.82 -5.31 -2.10
CA ASN A 19 -9.18 -4.09 -1.38
C ASN A 19 -8.89 -2.85 -2.25
N PRO A 20 -9.84 -2.41 -3.09
CA PRO A 20 -9.62 -1.35 -4.07
C PRO A 20 -9.41 0.04 -3.45
N ILE A 21 -9.80 0.25 -2.18
CA ILE A 21 -9.65 1.52 -1.46
C ILE A 21 -8.30 1.64 -0.72
N MET A 22 -7.34 0.75 -1.03
CA MET A 22 -6.01 0.77 -0.45
C MET A 22 -5.23 2.01 -0.91
N ASN A 23 -4.57 2.67 0.04
CA ASN A 23 -3.66 3.79 -0.20
C ASN A 23 -2.40 3.64 0.66
N PHE A 24 -1.42 4.51 0.44
CA PHE A 24 -0.13 4.38 1.13
C PHE A 24 -0.22 4.64 2.62
N ASP A 25 -1.09 5.53 3.09
CA ASP A 25 -1.25 5.80 4.52
C ASP A 25 -1.74 4.57 5.29
N LYS A 26 -2.76 3.89 4.75
CA LYS A 26 -3.28 2.62 5.29
C LYS A 26 -2.24 1.51 5.23
N LEU A 27 -1.56 1.38 4.09
CA LEU A 27 -0.51 0.37 3.92
C LEU A 27 0.66 0.60 4.89
N SER A 28 1.12 1.83 5.02
CA SER A 28 2.22 2.18 5.93
C SER A 28 1.85 1.89 7.38
N ARG A 29 0.58 2.06 7.78
CA ARG A 29 0.09 1.71 9.12
C ARG A 29 0.25 0.21 9.40
N ALA A 30 -0.05 -0.62 8.42
CA ALA A 30 0.09 -2.07 8.50
C ALA A 30 1.54 -2.57 8.37
N LEU A 31 2.47 -1.74 7.92
CA LEU A 31 3.91 -2.04 7.92
C LEU A 31 4.60 -1.65 9.23
N ARG A 32 3.96 -0.79 10.03
CA ARG A 32 4.49 -0.35 11.34
C ARG A 32 4.24 -1.37 12.45
N TYR A 33 3.28 -2.26 12.26
CA TYR A 33 2.89 -3.30 13.21
C TYR A 33 2.95 -4.66 12.52
#